data_AF-A0A420IW60-F1
#
_entry.id   AF-A0A420IW60-F1
#
_cell.length_a   1.000
_cell.length_b   1.000
_cell.length_c   1.000
_cell.angle_alpha   90.00
_cell.angle_beta   90.00
_cell.angle_gamma   90.00
#
_symmetry.space_group_name_H-M   'P 1'
#
loop_
_entity.id
_entity.type
_entity.pdbx_description
1 polymer ?
#
loop_
_entity_poly.entity_id
_entity_poly.type
_entity_poly.pdbx_seq_one_letter_code
_entity_poly.pdbx_strand_id
1 'polypeptide(L)'
;MASYYPVTVCRSDGLLEVETKNGPELNQPTPAQLNDKPDAKGNVDYYRKLSDNDAKAVDWRRKIGGMLMSILGGRQHADRNYILTELPDGYVLWEHIKYNKNRGLEDKKKEKGKHAAGMYDRQDAYLYGHPQGRKKRYRSPADFFPHLLWLSTDKEGDPANCSCKICSPDGDEDPVDETKLPQTEVPQKKEIKTVQPIVSVNPSSRYTPNQAITTISTLPLTKPTIPLSTKIKSKEQKADSEPTPTNKFIYRPGELVWFNNGANWRLGVISKRGLKSNQIAHYLIQPLSNPEQHQPLEIKEQDALRPWLAWSVPETTNPDLKNLHFDQVSWERVVRGEFYHNRNTDYVVDGSILAAKVIDASYSLFDRIDNALVGNGDMVYNGMFLGAEKVWAGEPVRLAGYGADIVILIIDRMIERAGFPSNIVFMGDEYKLVEMPCPHNRNSDSPKYSHNLPPRMITDIAFRNEIAAKKGIWYEWRLIATPATKNLKDIKGRWYETQTLLPILKTSPKYQADLQLGQTSDAGEWMNGRKDNNNLPDQRQKNRRSTFGRAVPDDFKVSRGLDGPPEDDLFPDEQSIAPLANEFENIDHFMDLDQALYGTEL
;
A
#
# COMPACT_ATOMS: atom_id res chain seq x y z
N MET A 1 22.57 4.27 19.31
CA MET A 1 22.20 2.95 18.75
C MET A 1 21.10 2.39 19.62
N ALA A 2 19.98 1.94 19.06
CA ALA A 2 18.92 1.31 19.86
C ALA A 2 19.47 0.01 20.48
N SER A 3 19.32 -0.16 21.79
CA SER A 3 19.75 -1.39 22.46
C SER A 3 18.81 -2.53 22.06
N TYR A 4 19.36 -3.56 21.41
CA TYR A 4 18.63 -4.79 21.12
C TYR A 4 18.80 -5.78 22.28
N TYR A 5 17.71 -6.43 22.65
CA TYR A 5 17.73 -7.53 23.60
C TYR A 5 18.10 -8.83 22.86
N PRO A 6 19.14 -9.56 23.30
CA PRO A 6 19.57 -10.78 22.65
C PRO A 6 18.55 -11.90 22.88
N VAL A 7 18.32 -12.71 21.86
CA VAL A 7 17.52 -13.94 21.90
C VAL A 7 18.37 -15.07 21.33
N THR A 8 18.42 -16.18 22.05
CA THR A 8 19.15 -17.36 21.60
C THR A 8 18.14 -18.48 21.33
N VAL A 9 18.24 -19.09 20.15
CA VAL A 9 17.49 -20.29 19.82
C VAL A 9 18.38 -21.48 20.14
N CYS A 10 17.92 -22.34 21.06
CA CYS A 10 18.76 -23.40 21.62
C CYS A 10 18.84 -24.66 20.75
N ARG A 11 18.02 -24.78 19.70
CA ARG A 11 18.04 -25.90 18.77
C ARG A 11 18.41 -25.43 17.38
N SER A 12 19.19 -26.25 16.69
CA SER A 12 19.38 -26.15 15.25
C SER A 12 19.30 -27.52 14.59
N ASP A 13 18.81 -27.55 13.36
CA ASP A 13 18.91 -28.69 12.45
C ASP A 13 19.90 -28.41 11.31
N GLY A 14 20.61 -27.27 11.35
CA GLY A 14 21.47 -26.83 10.26
C GLY A 14 22.63 -27.79 10.01
N LEU A 15 22.83 -28.16 8.74
CA LEU A 15 23.92 -29.00 8.26
C LEU A 15 24.82 -28.23 7.29
N LEU A 16 26.12 -28.17 7.59
CA LEU A 16 27.14 -27.60 6.70
C LEU A 16 27.46 -28.52 5.51
N GLU A 17 27.19 -29.81 5.66
CA GLU A 17 27.41 -30.86 4.67
C GLU A 17 26.23 -31.84 4.70
N VAL A 18 25.77 -32.28 3.51
CA VAL A 18 24.65 -33.20 3.35
C VAL A 18 25.07 -34.40 2.50
N GLU A 19 24.58 -35.59 2.83
CA GLU A 19 24.80 -36.77 2.00
C GLU A 19 23.88 -36.74 0.78
N THR A 20 24.46 -36.86 -0.41
CA THR A 20 23.72 -36.96 -1.66
C THR A 20 24.02 -38.30 -2.36
N LYS A 21 23.24 -38.63 -3.39
CA LYS A 21 23.48 -39.81 -4.23
C LYS A 21 24.89 -39.85 -4.86
N ASN A 22 25.57 -38.71 -4.93
CA ASN A 22 26.89 -38.54 -5.51
C ASN A 22 28.00 -38.38 -4.45
N GLY A 23 27.70 -38.67 -3.18
CA GLY A 23 28.60 -38.44 -2.05
C GLY A 23 28.27 -37.19 -1.25
N PRO A 24 29.09 -36.85 -0.25
CA PRO A 24 28.84 -35.73 0.63
C PRO A 24 29.04 -34.39 -0.11
N GLU A 25 28.13 -33.44 0.11
CA GLU A 25 28.10 -32.14 -0.56
C GLU A 25 27.95 -31.00 0.47
N LEU A 26 28.75 -29.93 0.31
CA LEU A 26 28.63 -28.74 1.15
C LEU A 26 27.31 -27.99 0.89
N ASN A 27 26.63 -27.64 1.98
CA ASN A 27 25.40 -26.87 1.98
C ASN A 27 25.67 -25.36 1.86
N GLN A 28 26.21 -24.96 0.72
CA GLN A 28 26.60 -23.58 0.40
C GLN A 28 26.52 -23.36 -1.11
N PRO A 29 26.80 -22.16 -1.68
CA PRO A 29 26.92 -21.99 -3.13
C PRO A 29 27.98 -22.92 -3.75
N THR A 30 27.79 -23.30 -5.02
CA THR A 30 28.74 -24.18 -5.74
C THR A 30 30.09 -23.50 -5.95
N PRO A 31 31.20 -24.23 -6.12
CA PRO A 31 32.51 -23.62 -6.42
C PRO A 31 32.48 -22.69 -7.64
N ALA A 32 31.68 -23.00 -8.66
CA ALA A 32 31.49 -22.15 -9.83
C ALA A 32 30.78 -20.82 -9.48
N GLN A 33 29.83 -20.85 -8.55
CA GLN A 33 29.11 -19.68 -8.06
C GLN A 33 29.92 -18.81 -7.09
N LEU A 34 31.08 -19.28 -6.63
CA LEU A 34 32.01 -18.49 -5.81
C LEU A 34 33.05 -17.74 -6.66
N ASN A 35 33.02 -17.92 -7.99
CA ASN A 35 33.98 -17.33 -8.89
C ASN A 35 33.64 -15.86 -9.18
N ASP A 36 34.44 -14.94 -8.67
CA ASP A 36 34.30 -13.50 -8.84
C ASP A 36 34.95 -12.95 -10.13
N LYS A 37 35.46 -13.84 -10.99
CA LYS A 37 36.05 -13.46 -12.27
C LYS A 37 34.98 -13.08 -13.29
N PRO A 38 35.19 -12.02 -14.08
CA PRO A 38 34.26 -11.64 -15.13
C PRO A 38 34.19 -12.69 -16.23
N ASP A 39 33.00 -12.87 -16.81
CA ASP A 39 32.79 -13.65 -18.03
C ASP A 39 33.38 -12.95 -19.26
N ALA A 40 33.31 -13.59 -20.43
CA ALA A 40 33.80 -13.04 -21.70
C ALA A 40 33.13 -11.71 -22.11
N LYS A 41 32.01 -11.35 -21.48
CA LYS A 41 31.25 -10.11 -21.70
C LYS A 41 31.46 -9.08 -20.57
N GLY A 42 32.33 -9.37 -19.60
CA GLY A 42 32.63 -8.52 -18.45
C GLY A 42 31.64 -8.61 -17.29
N ASN A 43 30.66 -9.52 -17.32
CA ASN A 43 29.74 -9.70 -16.20
C ASN A 43 30.39 -10.52 -15.10
N VAL A 44 30.23 -10.07 -13.86
CA VAL A 44 30.61 -10.78 -12.64
C VAL A 44 29.31 -11.18 -11.94
N ASP A 45 29.20 -12.46 -11.58
CA ASP A 45 28.01 -13.06 -10.96
C ASP A 45 28.50 -14.13 -9.97
N TYR A 46 28.51 -13.79 -8.68
CA TYR A 46 29.09 -14.66 -7.64
C TYR A 46 28.41 -14.49 -6.28
N TYR A 47 28.67 -15.44 -5.40
CA TYR A 47 28.21 -15.43 -4.02
C TYR A 47 29.36 -15.14 -3.06
N ARG A 48 29.10 -14.32 -2.05
CA ARG A 48 30.03 -13.98 -0.98
C ARG A 48 29.43 -14.33 0.38
N LYS A 49 30.19 -15.02 1.24
CA LYS A 49 29.76 -15.29 2.61
C LYS A 49 29.68 -13.98 3.40
N LEU A 50 28.59 -13.75 4.10
CA LEU A 50 28.44 -12.60 4.99
C LEU A 50 29.00 -12.95 6.37
N SER A 51 29.72 -12.01 6.98
CA SER A 51 30.14 -12.06 8.37
C SER A 51 28.98 -11.67 9.29
N ASP A 52 29.01 -12.07 10.56
CA ASP A 52 27.93 -11.77 11.49
C ASP A 52 27.75 -10.26 11.72
N ASN A 53 28.83 -9.48 11.57
CA ASN A 53 28.83 -8.03 11.73
C ASN A 53 28.40 -7.28 10.46
N ASP A 54 28.19 -7.97 9.33
CA ASP A 54 27.67 -7.32 8.12
C ASP A 54 26.27 -6.77 8.34
N ALA A 55 25.99 -5.56 7.83
CA ALA A 55 24.70 -4.90 8.02
C ALA A 55 23.50 -5.75 7.57
N LYS A 56 23.65 -6.55 6.50
CA LYS A 56 22.62 -7.50 6.03
C LYS A 56 22.43 -8.69 6.98
N ALA A 57 23.50 -9.20 7.57
CA ALA A 57 23.44 -10.30 8.54
C ALA A 57 22.80 -9.83 9.87
N VAL A 58 23.15 -8.62 10.32
CA VAL A 58 22.51 -7.96 11.46
C VAL A 58 21.02 -7.71 11.19
N ASP A 59 20.65 -7.24 10.00
CA ASP A 59 19.24 -7.04 9.61
C ASP A 59 18.44 -8.35 9.60
N TRP A 60 19.03 -9.43 9.07
CA TRP A 60 18.44 -10.77 9.12
C TRP A 60 18.14 -11.20 10.57
N ARG A 61 19.16 -11.16 11.45
CA ARG A 61 19.03 -11.55 12.86
C ARG A 61 18.03 -10.68 13.62
N ARG A 62 17.96 -9.38 13.33
CA ARG A 62 16.99 -8.45 13.92
C ARG A 62 15.56 -8.79 13.50
N LYS A 63 15.33 -9.01 12.21
CA LYS A 63 13.99 -9.31 11.68
C LYS A 63 13.46 -10.61 12.28
N ILE A 64 14.24 -11.68 12.23
CA ILE A 64 13.79 -12.98 12.75
C ILE A 64 13.69 -13.00 14.29
N GLY A 65 14.61 -12.32 15.01
CA GLY A 65 14.52 -12.19 16.47
C GLY A 65 13.30 -11.37 16.92
N GLY A 66 12.97 -10.30 16.20
CA GLY A 66 11.76 -9.52 16.41
C GLY A 66 10.48 -10.32 16.15
N MET A 67 10.41 -11.04 15.03
CA MET A 67 9.27 -11.92 14.71
C MET A 67 9.11 -13.02 15.78
N LEU A 68 10.20 -13.64 16.23
CA LEU A 68 10.16 -14.71 17.23
C LEU A 68 9.58 -14.20 18.56
N MET A 69 10.06 -13.05 19.03
CA MET A 69 9.59 -12.48 20.31
C MET A 69 8.22 -11.83 20.22
N SER A 70 7.75 -11.44 19.02
CA SER A 70 6.35 -11.05 18.86
C SER A 70 5.38 -12.21 19.07
N ILE A 71 5.82 -13.46 18.83
CA ILE A 71 4.99 -14.66 19.02
C ILE A 71 5.21 -15.24 20.43
N LEU A 72 6.46 -15.41 20.85
CA LEU A 72 6.80 -16.14 22.08
C LEU A 72 6.99 -15.25 23.31
N GLY A 73 7.24 -13.95 23.14
CA GLY A 73 7.63 -13.06 24.24
C GLY A 73 6.48 -12.66 25.16
N GLY A 74 5.23 -12.73 24.69
CA GLY A 74 4.09 -12.24 25.45
C GLY A 74 4.13 -10.72 25.72
N ARG A 75 3.18 -10.23 26.53
CA ARG A 75 2.92 -8.79 26.68
C ARG A 75 4.07 -8.03 27.38
N GLN A 76 4.82 -8.67 28.27
CA GLN A 76 5.94 -8.09 28.99
C GLN A 76 7.20 -7.84 28.12
N HIS A 77 7.17 -8.28 26.88
CA HIS A 77 8.28 -8.17 25.92
C HIS A 77 7.89 -7.31 24.71
N ALA A 78 6.65 -6.83 24.61
CA ALA A 78 6.13 -6.08 23.46
C ALA A 78 6.76 -4.69 23.28
N ASP A 79 7.42 -4.14 24.30
CA ASP A 79 8.09 -2.84 24.30
C ASP A 79 9.57 -2.90 23.89
N ARG A 80 10.13 -4.10 23.71
CA ARG A 80 11.56 -4.34 23.48
C ARG A 80 11.85 -4.71 22.02
N ASN A 81 12.98 -4.24 21.51
CA ASN A 81 13.49 -4.69 20.21
C ASN A 81 14.43 -5.87 20.43
N TYR A 82 14.19 -6.97 19.72
CA TYR A 82 14.98 -8.19 19.86
C TYR A 82 15.84 -8.45 18.64
N ILE A 83 16.97 -9.11 18.88
CA ILE A 83 17.88 -9.60 17.86
C ILE A 83 18.27 -11.02 18.21
N LEU A 84 18.35 -11.90 17.22
CA LEU A 84 19.03 -13.18 17.47
C LEU A 84 20.51 -12.93 17.75
N THR A 85 21.02 -13.51 18.84
CA THR A 85 22.44 -13.46 19.18
C THR A 85 23.28 -13.98 18.01
N GLU A 86 22.86 -15.09 17.43
CA GLU A 86 23.45 -15.74 16.26
C GLU A 86 22.37 -16.46 15.44
N LEU A 87 22.68 -16.80 14.19
CA LEU A 87 21.83 -17.72 13.43
C LEU A 87 21.97 -19.13 14.03
N PRO A 88 20.93 -19.99 13.95
CA PRO A 88 21.05 -21.36 14.44
C PRO A 88 22.26 -22.09 13.83
N ASP A 89 22.93 -22.91 14.63
CA ASP A 89 24.15 -23.62 14.23
C ASP A 89 24.01 -24.32 12.86
N GLY A 90 25.03 -24.20 12.01
CA GLY A 90 25.01 -24.79 10.67
C GLY A 90 24.26 -23.98 9.61
N TYR A 91 23.57 -22.89 9.97
CA TYR A 91 23.02 -21.94 9.00
C TYR A 91 24.00 -20.80 8.67
N VAL A 92 24.18 -20.52 7.38
CA VAL A 92 25.16 -19.55 6.88
C VAL A 92 24.55 -18.64 5.83
N LEU A 93 24.73 -17.33 5.99
CA LEU A 93 24.20 -16.32 5.08
C LEU A 93 25.19 -15.98 3.96
N TRP A 94 24.70 -15.93 2.73
CA TRP A 94 25.47 -15.63 1.52
C TRP A 94 24.79 -14.53 0.74
N GLU A 95 25.56 -13.57 0.28
CA GLU A 95 25.10 -12.48 -0.59
C GLU A 95 25.41 -12.81 -2.05
N HIS A 96 24.40 -12.67 -2.91
CA HIS A 96 24.54 -12.79 -4.35
C HIS A 96 24.86 -11.41 -4.95
N ILE A 97 25.99 -11.31 -5.64
CA ILE A 97 26.50 -10.06 -6.20
C ILE A 97 26.60 -10.21 -7.71
N LYS A 98 25.96 -9.29 -8.43
CA LYS A 98 26.01 -9.22 -9.89
C LYS A 98 26.36 -7.81 -10.36
N TYR A 99 27.31 -7.69 -11.28
CA TYR A 99 27.69 -6.41 -11.89
C TYR A 99 28.42 -6.60 -13.23
N ASN A 100 28.60 -5.55 -14.02
CA ASN A 100 29.40 -5.61 -15.25
C ASN A 100 30.61 -4.67 -15.16
N LYS A 101 31.83 -5.23 -15.28
CA LYS A 101 33.11 -4.50 -15.20
C LYS A 101 33.38 -3.61 -16.42
N ASN A 102 32.81 -3.94 -17.58
CA ASN A 102 32.98 -3.18 -18.82
C ASN A 102 32.05 -1.97 -18.92
N ARG A 103 31.06 -1.83 -18.02
CA ARG A 103 30.25 -0.60 -17.88
C ARG A 103 31.06 0.51 -17.19
N GLY A 104 32.03 1.06 -17.90
CA GLY A 104 32.84 2.21 -17.48
C GLY A 104 32.29 3.55 -17.99
N LEU A 105 31.97 4.44 -17.05
CA LEU A 105 31.92 5.93 -17.08
C LEU A 105 31.29 6.74 -18.24
N GLU A 106 31.10 6.24 -19.46
CA GLU A 106 30.57 7.01 -20.60
C GLU A 106 29.05 6.83 -20.84
N ASP A 107 28.46 5.70 -20.45
CA ASP A 107 27.02 5.42 -20.61
C ASP A 107 26.12 6.04 -19.52
N LYS A 108 26.60 7.05 -18.80
CA LYS A 108 25.84 7.77 -17.76
C LYS A 108 24.61 8.52 -18.28
N LYS A 109 24.38 8.61 -19.60
CA LYS A 109 23.33 9.46 -20.19
C LYS A 109 22.17 8.73 -20.90
N LYS A 110 22.16 7.40 -21.06
CA LYS A 110 21.12 6.75 -21.89
C LYS A 110 20.23 5.68 -21.25
N GLU A 111 20.48 5.23 -20.01
CA GLU A 111 19.53 4.33 -19.31
C GLU A 111 18.93 4.99 -18.06
N LYS A 112 18.08 6.01 -18.26
CA LYS A 112 17.09 6.41 -17.24
C LYS A 112 15.91 5.45 -17.34
N GLY A 113 15.88 4.41 -16.52
CA GLY A 113 14.70 3.54 -16.46
C GLY A 113 14.75 2.28 -15.59
N LYS A 114 15.91 1.81 -15.13
CA LYS A 114 15.97 0.64 -14.24
C LYS A 114 17.05 0.84 -13.17
N HIS A 115 16.61 0.77 -11.91
CA HIS A 115 17.39 0.65 -10.67
C HIS A 115 18.67 1.50 -10.56
N ALA A 116 18.57 2.64 -9.88
CA ALA A 116 19.74 3.38 -9.41
C ALA A 116 20.37 2.65 -8.21
N ALA A 117 21.23 1.67 -8.49
CA ALA A 117 22.40 1.39 -7.68
C ALA A 117 23.58 1.35 -8.63
N GLY A 118 24.55 2.24 -8.41
CA GLY A 118 25.72 2.35 -9.28
C GLY A 118 26.45 1.02 -9.38
N MET A 119 26.94 0.69 -10.59
CA MET A 119 27.79 -0.45 -10.92
C MET A 119 27.20 -1.86 -10.70
N TYR A 120 26.38 -2.09 -9.66
CA TYR A 120 25.88 -3.40 -9.22
C TYR A 120 24.38 -3.56 -9.42
N ASP A 121 23.96 -4.72 -9.94
CA ASP A 121 22.56 -5.18 -9.94
C ASP A 121 22.09 -5.48 -8.50
N ARG A 122 20.80 -5.77 -8.31
CA ARG A 122 20.21 -6.13 -7.00
C ARG A 122 21.06 -7.19 -6.28
N GLN A 123 21.39 -6.93 -5.00
CA GLN A 123 22.21 -7.79 -4.17
C GLN A 123 21.35 -8.51 -3.12
N ASP A 124 20.86 -9.69 -3.45
CA ASP A 124 20.00 -10.49 -2.58
C ASP A 124 20.83 -11.36 -1.61
N ALA A 125 20.30 -11.65 -0.42
CA ALA A 125 20.94 -12.52 0.57
C ALA A 125 20.15 -13.83 0.74
N TYR A 126 20.86 -14.95 0.81
CA TYR A 126 20.32 -16.30 0.89
C TYR A 126 20.91 -17.03 2.10
N LEU A 127 20.06 -17.71 2.87
CA LEU A 127 20.47 -18.51 4.02
C LEU A 127 20.53 -19.99 3.62
N TYR A 128 21.72 -20.57 3.69
CA TYR A 128 21.98 -21.99 3.49
C TYR A 128 22.09 -22.71 4.84
N GLY A 129 21.93 -24.03 4.86
CA GLY A 129 22.03 -24.84 6.08
C GLY A 129 20.93 -25.89 6.24
N HIS A 130 19.84 -25.81 5.47
CA HIS A 130 18.73 -26.76 5.62
C HIS A 130 19.14 -28.22 5.36
N PRO A 131 18.65 -29.22 6.14
CA PRO A 131 19.02 -30.64 5.98
C PRO A 131 18.81 -31.23 4.58
N GLN A 132 17.84 -30.72 3.83
CA GLN A 132 17.58 -31.14 2.44
C GLN A 132 18.62 -30.61 1.42
N GLY A 133 19.65 -29.90 1.87
CA GLY A 133 20.82 -29.54 1.07
C GLY A 133 20.75 -28.20 0.33
N ARG A 134 21.81 -27.88 -0.42
CA ARG A 134 22.05 -26.53 -1.00
C ARG A 134 20.98 -25.98 -1.93
N LYS A 135 20.14 -26.85 -2.51
CA LYS A 135 19.02 -26.42 -3.38
C LYS A 135 17.86 -25.85 -2.57
N LYS A 136 17.79 -26.21 -1.29
CA LYS A 136 16.74 -25.83 -0.34
C LYS A 136 17.27 -24.75 0.61
N ARG A 137 17.50 -23.57 0.04
CA ARG A 137 17.97 -22.38 0.76
C ARG A 137 16.83 -21.39 0.97
N TYR A 138 16.87 -20.63 2.05
CA TYR A 138 15.90 -19.57 2.33
C TYR A 138 16.30 -18.27 1.64
N ARG A 139 15.33 -17.55 1.07
CA ARG A 139 15.59 -16.32 0.28
C ARG A 139 15.33 -15.03 1.07
N SER A 140 14.73 -15.14 2.25
CA SER A 140 14.43 -13.98 3.09
C SER A 140 14.26 -14.39 4.57
N PRO A 141 14.33 -13.43 5.51
CA PRO A 141 13.98 -13.66 6.91
C PRO A 141 12.60 -14.28 7.11
N ALA A 142 11.60 -13.84 6.32
CA ALA A 142 10.23 -14.34 6.41
C ALA A 142 10.10 -15.79 5.91
N ASP A 143 10.88 -16.16 4.89
CA ASP A 143 10.94 -17.53 4.34
C ASP A 143 11.54 -18.51 5.37
N PHE A 144 12.54 -18.07 6.13
CA PHE A 144 13.16 -18.87 7.20
C PHE A 144 12.34 -18.90 8.51
N PHE A 145 11.52 -17.87 8.75
CA PHE A 145 10.88 -17.69 10.06
C PHE A 145 10.00 -18.85 10.53
N PRO A 146 9.13 -19.48 9.69
CA PRO A 146 8.36 -20.65 10.11
C PRO A 146 9.25 -21.81 10.59
N HIS A 147 10.41 -21.98 9.94
CA HIS A 147 11.40 -22.99 10.35
C HIS A 147 12.05 -22.64 11.68
N LEU A 148 12.44 -21.38 11.87
CA LEU A 148 12.99 -20.89 13.12
C LEU A 148 11.99 -20.97 14.29
N LEU A 149 10.72 -20.69 14.03
CA LEU A 149 9.66 -20.83 15.03
C LEU A 149 9.52 -22.29 15.44
N TRP A 150 9.45 -23.21 14.47
CA TRP A 150 9.46 -24.65 14.75
C TRP A 150 10.68 -25.08 15.57
N LEU A 151 11.89 -24.62 15.21
CA LEU A 151 13.12 -24.83 15.99
C LEU A 151 12.99 -24.36 17.45
N SER A 152 12.17 -23.34 17.70
CA SER A 152 12.01 -22.71 19.00
C SER A 152 10.83 -23.26 19.82
N THR A 153 9.82 -23.88 19.20
CA THR A 153 8.56 -24.26 19.87
C THR A 153 8.27 -25.75 19.90
N ASP A 154 8.66 -26.48 18.87
CA ASP A 154 8.41 -27.93 18.82
C ASP A 154 9.39 -28.62 19.76
N LYS A 155 8.95 -29.50 20.67
CA LYS A 155 9.86 -30.12 21.65
C LYS A 155 10.57 -31.36 21.12
N GLU A 156 9.92 -32.06 20.19
CA GLU A 156 10.36 -33.36 19.68
C GLU A 156 11.30 -33.21 18.48
N GLY A 157 11.32 -32.02 17.87
CA GLY A 157 12.07 -31.75 16.65
C GLY A 157 11.52 -32.52 15.46
N ASP A 158 10.21 -32.79 15.42
CA ASP A 158 9.58 -33.53 14.33
C ASP A 158 9.46 -32.62 13.09
N PRO A 159 10.16 -32.93 11.97
CA PRO A 159 10.07 -32.14 10.74
C PRO A 159 8.65 -32.05 10.16
N ALA A 160 7.75 -33.00 10.48
CA ALA A 160 6.36 -32.97 10.04
C ALA A 160 5.54 -31.83 10.70
N ASN A 161 5.96 -31.36 11.87
CA ASN A 161 5.35 -30.22 12.55
C ASN A 161 5.87 -28.87 12.02
N CYS A 162 6.82 -28.88 11.08
CA CYS A 162 7.37 -27.68 10.49
C CYS A 162 6.54 -27.21 9.30
N SER A 163 6.02 -25.98 9.38
CA SER A 163 5.21 -25.36 8.31
C SER A 163 6.02 -24.55 7.30
N CYS A 164 7.36 -24.66 7.31
CA CYS A 164 8.18 -23.94 6.34
C CYS A 164 8.03 -24.54 4.94
N LYS A 165 8.17 -23.71 3.90
CA LYS A 165 8.04 -24.10 2.49
C LYS A 165 8.99 -25.22 2.05
N ILE A 166 10.06 -25.45 2.81
CA ILE A 166 11.06 -26.47 2.51
C ILE A 166 10.68 -27.83 3.12
N CYS A 167 10.23 -27.86 4.37
CA CYS A 167 9.82 -29.08 5.08
C CYS A 167 8.46 -29.59 4.62
N SER A 168 7.53 -28.68 4.30
CA SER A 168 6.17 -28.99 3.87
C SER A 168 5.89 -28.39 2.47
N PRO A 169 6.53 -28.90 1.40
CA PRO A 169 6.39 -28.36 0.05
C PRO A 169 4.96 -28.53 -0.52
N ASP A 170 4.21 -29.53 -0.07
CA ASP A 170 2.84 -29.82 -0.52
C ASP A 170 1.76 -29.12 0.35
N GLY A 171 2.19 -28.35 1.36
CA GLY A 171 1.32 -27.47 2.15
C GLY A 171 0.96 -26.15 1.43
N ASP A 172 1.60 -25.91 0.28
CA ASP A 172 1.29 -24.89 -0.73
C ASP A 172 1.44 -25.55 -2.12
N GLU A 173 0.46 -26.34 -2.57
CA GLU A 173 0.42 -26.75 -3.98
C GLU A 173 0.04 -25.55 -4.86
N ASP A 174 1.05 -24.89 -5.44
CA ASP A 174 0.94 -24.26 -6.75
C ASP A 174 0.92 -25.38 -7.82
N PRO A 175 0.15 -25.22 -8.92
CA PRO A 175 -0.09 -26.27 -9.90
C PRO A 175 1.20 -26.75 -10.55
N VAL A 176 1.36 -28.07 -10.55
CA VAL A 176 2.36 -28.80 -11.33
C VAL A 176 2.24 -28.37 -12.80
N ASP A 177 3.35 -27.90 -13.35
CA ASP A 177 3.56 -27.75 -14.79
C ASP A 177 3.58 -29.16 -15.41
N GLU A 178 2.40 -29.73 -15.66
CA GLU A 178 2.21 -30.87 -16.54
C GLU A 178 2.26 -30.43 -18.00
N THR A 179 3.47 -30.04 -18.45
CA THR A 179 3.78 -30.07 -19.88
C THR A 179 4.61 -31.32 -20.20
N LYS A 180 3.96 -32.49 -20.14
CA LYS A 180 4.41 -33.68 -20.88
C LYS A 180 3.20 -34.46 -21.40
N LEU A 181 2.82 -34.17 -22.64
CA LEU A 181 2.08 -35.10 -23.49
C LEU A 181 2.86 -35.38 -24.78
N PRO A 182 2.67 -36.58 -25.36
CA PRO A 182 3.72 -37.36 -26.01
C PRO A 182 4.01 -36.96 -27.46
N GLN A 183 5.26 -37.22 -27.86
CA GLN A 183 5.73 -37.18 -29.24
C GLN A 183 4.90 -38.11 -30.12
N THR A 184 4.27 -37.56 -31.15
CA THR A 184 3.83 -38.31 -32.34
C THR A 184 4.16 -37.51 -33.59
N GLU A 185 4.49 -38.22 -34.64
CA GLU A 185 5.37 -37.86 -35.75
C GLU A 185 4.83 -36.79 -36.72
N VAL A 186 5.78 -36.05 -37.31
CA VAL A 186 5.62 -35.05 -38.37
C VAL A 186 5.23 -35.72 -39.69
N PRO A 187 4.34 -35.11 -40.50
CA PRO A 187 4.68 -34.92 -41.90
C PRO A 187 4.54 -33.47 -42.40
N GLN A 188 5.53 -33.07 -43.17
CA GLN A 188 5.75 -31.76 -43.81
C GLN A 188 4.60 -31.28 -44.70
N LYS A 189 4.31 -29.97 -44.71
CA LYS A 189 3.99 -29.24 -45.97
C LYS A 189 4.18 -27.71 -45.90
N LYS A 190 5.23 -27.28 -46.62
CA LYS A 190 5.44 -26.09 -47.49
C LYS A 190 4.84 -24.71 -47.14
N GLU A 191 5.78 -23.77 -47.01
CA GLU A 191 5.63 -22.30 -47.07
C GLU A 191 5.00 -21.80 -48.39
N ILE A 192 4.21 -20.72 -48.29
CA ILE A 192 4.03 -19.75 -49.38
C ILE A 192 4.15 -18.33 -48.78
N LYS A 193 5.06 -17.55 -49.36
CA LYS A 193 5.29 -16.11 -49.14
C LYS A 193 4.35 -15.27 -50.02
N THR A 194 3.89 -14.12 -49.52
CA THR A 194 3.37 -13.00 -50.34
C THR A 194 3.65 -11.69 -49.59
N VAL A 195 4.74 -10.95 -49.88
CA VAL A 195 4.93 -9.84 -50.87
C VAL A 195 4.10 -8.58 -50.58
N GLN A 196 4.81 -7.50 -50.23
CA GLN A 196 4.35 -6.10 -50.24
C GLN A 196 4.57 -5.48 -51.63
N PRO A 197 3.75 -4.52 -52.10
CA PRO A 197 4.08 -3.71 -53.26
C PRO A 197 4.67 -2.34 -52.86
N ILE A 198 5.82 -2.05 -53.47
CA ILE A 198 6.43 -0.72 -53.61
C ILE A 198 5.89 -0.12 -54.92
N VAL A 199 5.48 1.15 -54.93
CA VAL A 199 5.55 1.99 -56.14
C VAL A 199 6.01 3.39 -55.75
N SER A 200 7.20 3.76 -56.22
CA SER A 200 7.69 5.13 -56.33
C SER A 200 7.43 5.64 -57.75
N VAL A 201 6.94 6.87 -57.90
CA VAL A 201 7.22 7.69 -59.08
C VAL A 201 7.23 9.18 -58.69
N ASN A 202 8.38 9.83 -58.85
CA ASN A 202 8.57 11.28 -59.04
C ASN A 202 8.80 11.48 -60.56
N PRO A 203 8.64 12.68 -61.20
CA PRO A 203 9.56 13.80 -60.90
C PRO A 203 9.13 15.26 -61.29
N SER A 204 9.96 16.21 -60.85
CA SER A 204 10.27 17.55 -61.45
C SER A 204 9.21 18.68 -61.28
N SER A 205 9.53 19.92 -60.87
CA SER A 205 10.50 20.85 -61.48
C SER A 205 10.56 22.23 -60.74
N ARG A 206 11.80 22.69 -60.44
CA ARG A 206 12.38 24.05 -60.59
C ARG A 206 12.15 25.22 -59.57
N TYR A 207 13.30 25.67 -59.02
CA TYR A 207 13.85 27.04 -58.76
C TYR A 207 12.97 28.12 -58.08
N THR A 208 13.42 28.99 -57.15
CA THR A 208 14.72 29.67 -56.89
C THR A 208 14.73 30.28 -55.46
N PRO A 209 15.88 30.75 -54.94
CA PRO A 209 16.09 31.16 -53.56
C PRO A 209 15.93 32.68 -53.35
N ASN A 210 15.61 33.11 -52.13
CA ASN A 210 15.95 34.47 -51.70
C ASN A 210 16.39 34.50 -50.23
N GLN A 211 17.59 35.05 -50.04
CA GLN A 211 18.17 35.38 -48.74
C GLN A 211 17.64 36.74 -48.28
N ALA A 212 17.39 36.89 -46.98
CA ALA A 212 17.51 38.18 -46.32
C ALA A 212 18.06 37.96 -44.90
N ILE A 213 19.23 38.54 -44.68
CA ILE A 213 19.93 38.69 -43.39
C ILE A 213 19.27 39.87 -42.67
N THR A 214 18.88 39.76 -41.39
CA THR A 214 19.23 40.75 -40.34
C THR A 214 18.73 40.40 -38.93
N THR A 215 19.65 40.64 -37.98
CA THR A 215 19.49 41.10 -36.58
C THR A 215 18.89 40.19 -35.52
N ILE A 216 19.81 39.71 -34.68
CA ILE A 216 19.65 39.25 -33.30
C ILE A 216 18.96 40.35 -32.47
N SER A 217 17.82 40.03 -31.86
CA SER A 217 17.30 40.73 -30.69
C SER A 217 16.95 39.69 -29.63
N THR A 218 17.76 39.66 -28.57
CA THR A 218 17.56 38.85 -27.38
C THR A 218 16.43 39.44 -26.55
N LEU A 219 15.23 38.90 -26.68
CA LEU A 219 14.19 39.01 -25.67
C LEU A 219 14.24 37.76 -24.78
N PRO A 220 14.19 37.90 -23.44
CA PRO A 220 14.18 36.75 -22.55
C PRO A 220 12.92 35.93 -22.82
N LEU A 221 13.11 34.68 -23.19
CA LEU A 221 12.05 33.69 -23.34
C LEU A 221 11.47 33.42 -21.95
N THR A 222 10.51 34.23 -21.52
CA THR A 222 9.59 33.86 -20.46
C THR A 222 8.93 32.56 -20.90
N LYS A 223 9.27 31.46 -20.20
CA LYS A 223 8.55 30.19 -20.34
C LYS A 223 7.06 30.52 -20.25
N PRO A 224 6.22 30.02 -21.17
CA PRO A 224 4.78 30.10 -20.97
C PRO A 224 4.47 29.27 -19.73
N THR A 225 4.32 29.95 -18.60
CA THR A 225 3.60 29.42 -17.45
C THR A 225 2.19 29.19 -17.96
N ILE A 226 1.86 27.94 -18.25
CA ILE A 226 0.48 27.53 -18.47
C ILE A 226 -0.27 27.97 -17.22
N PRO A 227 -1.23 28.91 -17.30
CA PRO A 227 -2.01 29.28 -16.14
C PRO A 227 -2.78 28.03 -15.72
N LEU A 228 -2.42 27.48 -14.55
CA LEU A 228 -3.18 26.41 -13.93
C LEU A 228 -4.57 26.98 -13.68
N SER A 229 -5.58 26.48 -14.42
CA SER A 229 -6.99 26.69 -14.09
C SER A 229 -7.13 26.54 -12.57
N THR A 230 -7.69 27.57 -11.94
CA THR A 230 -7.95 27.60 -10.50
C THR A 230 -8.84 26.41 -10.16
N LYS A 231 -8.23 25.32 -9.69
CA LYS A 231 -8.92 24.09 -9.32
C LYS A 231 -9.96 24.42 -8.25
N ILE A 232 -11.23 24.48 -8.63
CA ILE A 232 -12.31 24.62 -7.66
C ILE A 232 -12.37 23.32 -6.89
N LYS A 233 -11.74 23.30 -5.71
CA LYS A 233 -11.84 22.19 -4.76
C LYS A 233 -13.26 22.13 -4.21
N SER A 234 -13.80 20.92 -4.10
CA SER A 234 -15.08 20.68 -3.44
C SER A 234 -15.01 21.05 -1.94
N LYS A 235 -16.15 21.18 -1.26
CA LYS A 235 -16.15 21.49 0.18
C LYS A 235 -15.53 20.35 0.98
N GLU A 236 -15.84 19.11 0.61
CA GLU A 236 -15.26 17.93 1.25
C GLU A 236 -13.75 17.86 1.02
N GLN A 237 -13.28 18.11 -0.20
CA GLN A 237 -11.86 18.12 -0.51
C GLN A 237 -11.11 19.21 0.28
N LYS A 238 -11.72 20.39 0.45
CA LYS A 238 -11.15 21.46 1.28
C LYS A 238 -11.02 21.00 2.73
N ALA A 239 -12.08 20.47 3.32
CA ALA A 239 -12.06 19.95 4.69
C ALA A 239 -11.03 18.83 4.89
N ASP A 240 -10.95 17.89 3.95
CA ASP A 240 -9.95 16.81 3.96
C ASP A 240 -8.50 17.30 3.83
N SER A 241 -8.30 18.48 3.25
CA SER A 241 -7.00 19.13 3.04
C SER A 241 -6.60 20.08 4.17
N GLU A 242 -7.47 20.35 5.15
CA GLU A 242 -7.16 21.23 6.28
C GLU A 242 -6.11 20.59 7.21
N PRO A 243 -5.17 21.37 7.77
CA PRO A 243 -4.19 20.87 8.74
C PRO A 243 -4.81 20.65 10.13
N THR A 244 -4.20 19.77 10.92
CA THR A 244 -4.44 19.68 12.36
C THR A 244 -3.97 20.98 13.05
N PRO A 245 -4.62 21.47 14.13
CA PRO A 245 -5.77 20.90 14.82
C PRO A 245 -7.13 21.30 14.23
N THR A 246 -7.17 22.05 13.12
CA THR A 246 -8.42 22.46 12.45
C THR A 246 -9.18 21.25 11.93
N ASN A 247 -8.49 20.36 11.20
CA ASN A 247 -9.06 19.09 10.80
C ASN A 247 -9.12 18.13 11.99
N LYS A 248 -10.34 17.70 12.34
CA LYS A 248 -10.63 16.73 13.41
C LYS A 248 -10.77 15.30 12.91
N PHE A 249 -10.85 15.10 11.59
CA PHE A 249 -11.12 13.81 10.99
C PHE A 249 -9.87 13.19 10.38
N ILE A 250 -9.58 11.95 10.78
CA ILE A 250 -8.52 11.14 10.19
C ILE A 250 -9.03 10.37 8.97
N TYR A 251 -10.25 9.84 9.12
CA TYR A 251 -10.86 8.94 8.16
C TYR A 251 -11.92 9.65 7.32
N ARG A 252 -12.16 9.11 6.12
CA ARG A 252 -13.02 9.74 5.11
C ARG A 252 -14.20 8.83 4.75
N PRO A 253 -15.36 9.41 4.39
CA PRO A 253 -16.47 8.62 3.87
C PRO A 253 -16.05 7.75 2.69
N GLY A 254 -16.41 6.47 2.76
CA GLY A 254 -16.09 5.43 1.78
C GLY A 254 -14.78 4.72 2.02
N GLU A 255 -13.98 5.08 3.04
CA GLU A 255 -12.77 4.34 3.38
C GLU A 255 -13.08 3.02 4.09
N LEU A 256 -12.26 2.00 3.80
CA LEU A 256 -12.24 0.73 4.51
C LEU A 256 -11.32 0.89 5.73
N VAL A 257 -11.82 0.50 6.90
CA VAL A 257 -11.13 0.63 8.18
C VAL A 257 -11.28 -0.62 9.02
N TRP A 258 -10.36 -0.77 9.97
CA TRP A 258 -10.58 -1.64 11.12
C TRP A 258 -11.37 -0.87 12.17
N PHE A 259 -12.34 -1.53 12.79
CA PHE A 259 -13.06 -0.97 13.93
C PHE A 259 -13.09 -1.95 15.10
N ASN A 260 -13.02 -1.41 16.31
CA ASN A 260 -13.07 -2.18 17.53
C ASN A 260 -14.52 -2.57 17.84
N ASN A 261 -14.78 -3.87 17.92
CA ASN A 261 -16.07 -4.47 18.26
C ASN A 261 -16.06 -5.09 19.68
N GLY A 262 -15.38 -4.43 20.62
CA GLY A 262 -15.24 -4.86 22.01
C GLY A 262 -14.07 -5.84 22.19
N ALA A 263 -14.32 -7.12 21.95
CA ALA A 263 -13.32 -8.18 22.17
C ALA A 263 -12.38 -8.39 20.97
N ASN A 264 -12.81 -7.98 19.77
CA ASN A 264 -12.10 -8.20 18.52
C ASN A 264 -12.16 -6.97 17.60
N TRP A 265 -11.32 -6.98 16.57
CA TRP A 265 -11.34 -6.00 15.49
C TRP A 265 -12.07 -6.57 14.29
N ARG A 266 -12.93 -5.77 13.67
CA ARG A 266 -13.69 -6.11 12.47
C ARG A 266 -13.41 -5.13 11.35
N LEU A 267 -13.82 -5.50 10.14
CA LEU A 267 -13.62 -4.72 8.93
C LEU A 267 -14.94 -4.06 8.53
N GLY A 268 -14.87 -2.77 8.21
CA GLY A 268 -16.04 -2.00 7.82
C GLY A 268 -15.70 -0.81 6.96
N VAL A 269 -16.72 -0.26 6.33
CA VAL A 269 -16.62 0.92 5.49
C VAL A 269 -17.25 2.11 6.21
N ILE A 270 -16.59 3.25 6.18
CA ILE A 270 -17.15 4.49 6.72
C ILE A 270 -18.29 4.96 5.81
N SER A 271 -19.50 4.97 6.33
CA SER A 271 -20.66 5.54 5.65
C SER A 271 -20.59 7.06 5.67
N LYS A 272 -20.44 7.65 6.87
CA LYS A 272 -20.43 9.10 7.12
C LYS A 272 -19.62 9.43 8.37
N ARG A 273 -19.31 10.70 8.57
CA ARG A 273 -18.53 11.22 9.71
C ARG A 273 -19.19 12.48 10.26
N GLY A 274 -19.01 12.74 11.55
CA GLY A 274 -19.61 13.88 12.23
C GLY A 274 -18.81 14.30 13.47
N LEU A 275 -19.20 15.44 14.05
CA LEU A 275 -18.67 15.91 15.31
C LEU A 275 -19.79 15.87 16.35
N LYS A 276 -19.55 15.21 17.47
CA LYS A 276 -20.40 15.34 18.66
C LYS A 276 -20.33 16.77 19.19
N SER A 277 -21.27 17.15 20.06
CA SER A 277 -21.32 18.48 20.69
C SER A 277 -20.01 18.91 21.38
N ASN A 278 -19.25 17.95 21.89
CA ASN A 278 -17.93 18.16 22.50
C ASN A 278 -16.75 18.18 21.50
N GLN A 279 -17.02 18.30 20.20
CA GLN A 279 -16.03 18.32 19.11
C GLN A 279 -15.23 17.01 18.96
N ILE A 280 -15.73 15.90 19.51
CA ILE A 280 -15.14 14.57 19.28
C ILE A 280 -15.65 14.01 17.96
N ALA A 281 -14.74 13.58 17.10
CA ALA A 281 -15.05 12.93 15.84
C ALA A 281 -15.63 11.53 16.05
N HIS A 282 -16.79 11.29 15.44
CA HIS A 282 -17.41 9.97 15.34
C HIS A 282 -17.68 9.59 13.87
N TYR A 283 -17.90 8.30 13.65
CA TYR A 283 -18.05 7.71 12.32
C TYR A 283 -19.16 6.67 12.37
N LEU A 284 -19.99 6.65 11.35
CA LEU A 284 -20.97 5.58 11.13
C LEU A 284 -20.35 4.56 10.16
N ILE A 285 -20.34 3.30 10.55
CA ILE A 285 -19.60 2.24 9.89
C ILE A 285 -20.57 1.15 9.48
N GLN A 286 -20.49 0.73 8.22
CA GLN A 286 -21.12 -0.49 7.73
C GLN A 286 -20.10 -1.62 7.83
N PRO A 287 -20.26 -2.59 8.74
CA PRO A 287 -19.39 -3.75 8.76
C PRO A 287 -19.51 -4.52 7.44
N LEU A 288 -18.37 -4.99 6.94
CA LEU A 288 -18.33 -5.90 5.81
C LEU A 288 -18.77 -7.30 6.25
N SER A 289 -19.44 -8.00 5.36
CA SER A 289 -20.08 -9.29 5.65
C SER A 289 -20.21 -10.15 4.39
N ASN A 290 -20.68 -11.38 4.56
CA ASN A 290 -21.22 -12.13 3.43
C ASN A 290 -22.63 -11.61 3.04
N PRO A 291 -23.10 -11.85 1.82
CA PRO A 291 -24.38 -11.33 1.32
C PRO A 291 -25.62 -11.87 2.05
N GLU A 292 -25.51 -12.98 2.77
CA GLU A 292 -26.65 -13.64 3.41
C GLU A 292 -26.82 -13.19 4.87
N GLN A 293 -25.81 -12.54 5.47
CA GLN A 293 -25.77 -12.18 6.89
C GLN A 293 -25.16 -10.80 7.12
N HIS A 294 -25.78 -9.78 6.51
CA HIS A 294 -25.39 -8.40 6.75
C HIS A 294 -25.47 -8.02 8.24
N GLN A 295 -24.52 -7.18 8.66
CA GLN A 295 -24.44 -6.69 10.03
C GLN A 295 -25.00 -5.26 10.10
N PRO A 296 -25.61 -4.86 11.22
CA PRO A 296 -26.12 -3.51 11.40
C PRO A 296 -25.01 -2.47 11.39
N LEU A 297 -25.37 -1.21 11.10
CA LEU A 297 -24.47 -0.07 11.19
C LEU A 297 -24.00 0.16 12.63
N GLU A 298 -22.76 0.59 12.79
CA GLU A 298 -22.16 0.90 14.09
C GLU A 298 -21.61 2.33 14.15
N ILE A 299 -21.85 3.02 15.26
CA ILE A 299 -21.24 4.32 15.54
C ILE A 299 -19.97 4.10 16.35
N LYS A 300 -18.85 4.64 15.88
CA LYS A 300 -17.54 4.54 16.56
C LYS A 300 -16.87 5.90 16.65
N GLU A 301 -16.14 6.09 17.74
CA GLU A 301 -15.24 7.23 17.89
C GLU A 301 -13.91 6.95 17.19
N GLN A 302 -13.17 8.01 16.90
CA GLN A 302 -11.90 7.94 16.17
C GLN A 302 -10.89 6.94 16.75
N ASP A 303 -10.78 6.85 18.07
CA ASP A 303 -9.80 5.98 18.74
C ASP A 303 -10.14 4.49 18.63
N ALA A 304 -11.40 4.17 18.34
CA ALA A 304 -11.88 2.82 18.09
C ALA A 304 -11.60 2.34 16.65
N LEU A 305 -10.92 3.15 15.83
CA LEU A 305 -10.66 2.85 14.42
C LEU A 305 -9.16 2.77 14.12
N ARG A 306 -8.80 2.00 13.10
CA ARG A 306 -7.46 2.04 12.48
C ARG A 306 -7.58 2.09 10.96
N PRO A 307 -6.65 2.78 10.26
CA PRO A 307 -6.59 2.68 8.81
C PRO A 307 -6.45 1.22 8.39
N TRP A 308 -7.01 0.83 7.25
CA TRP A 308 -6.85 -0.51 6.70
C TRP A 308 -5.40 -1.00 6.73
N LEU A 309 -4.48 -0.12 6.34
CA LEU A 309 -3.05 -0.40 6.25
C LEU A 309 -2.35 -0.53 7.62
N ALA A 310 -3.03 -0.35 8.74
CA ALA A 310 -2.43 -0.53 10.07
C ALA A 310 -2.02 -1.99 10.34
N TRP A 311 -2.73 -2.95 9.76
CA TRP A 311 -2.49 -4.38 9.97
C TRP A 311 -2.59 -5.19 8.68
N SER A 312 -1.97 -6.36 8.70
CA SER A 312 -2.18 -7.37 7.66
C SER A 312 -3.52 -8.06 7.88
N VAL A 313 -4.22 -8.34 6.80
CA VAL A 313 -5.48 -9.09 6.83
C VAL A 313 -5.19 -10.53 7.24
N PRO A 314 -5.93 -11.10 8.20
CA PRO A 314 -5.79 -12.51 8.55
C PRO A 314 -6.26 -13.41 7.41
N GLU A 315 -5.94 -14.70 7.52
CA GLU A 315 -6.55 -15.74 6.67
C GLU A 315 -8.01 -15.95 7.07
N THR A 316 -8.80 -16.51 6.15
CA THR A 316 -10.17 -16.93 6.43
C THR A 316 -10.16 -18.02 7.52
N THR A 317 -11.11 -17.95 8.43
CA THR A 317 -11.36 -18.94 9.48
C THR A 317 -11.74 -20.30 8.88
N ASN A 318 -12.41 -20.32 7.72
CA ASN A 318 -12.57 -21.51 6.91
C ASN A 318 -11.44 -21.62 5.84
N PRO A 319 -10.58 -22.66 5.90
CA PRO A 319 -9.53 -22.89 4.91
C PRO A 319 -10.03 -23.11 3.48
N ASP A 320 -11.24 -23.65 3.31
CA ASP A 320 -11.82 -23.92 1.98
C ASP A 320 -12.11 -22.61 1.22
N LEU A 321 -12.23 -21.49 1.94
CA LEU A 321 -12.47 -20.17 1.37
C LEU A 321 -11.17 -19.41 1.07
N LYS A 322 -10.00 -19.90 1.51
CA LYS A 322 -8.73 -19.16 1.49
C LYS A 322 -8.32 -18.71 0.08
N ASN A 323 -8.56 -19.57 -0.91
CA ASN A 323 -8.16 -19.35 -2.30
C ASN A 323 -9.32 -18.90 -3.21
N LEU A 324 -10.50 -18.64 -2.64
CA LEU A 324 -11.66 -18.19 -3.39
C LEU A 324 -11.77 -16.67 -3.37
N HIS A 325 -12.23 -16.11 -4.49
CA HIS A 325 -12.64 -14.72 -4.52
C HIS A 325 -14.03 -14.56 -3.89
N PHE A 326 -14.33 -13.38 -3.34
CA PHE A 326 -15.61 -13.09 -2.67
C PHE A 326 -16.83 -13.52 -3.51
N ASP A 327 -16.83 -13.23 -4.82
CA ASP A 327 -17.94 -13.56 -5.72
C ASP A 327 -17.99 -15.03 -6.17
N GLN A 328 -16.91 -15.80 -5.97
CA GLN A 328 -16.86 -17.24 -6.28
C GLN A 328 -17.44 -18.10 -5.16
N VAL A 329 -17.55 -17.55 -3.96
CA VAL A 329 -18.06 -18.28 -2.79
C VAL A 329 -19.57 -18.44 -2.91
N SER A 330 -20.05 -19.68 -2.79
CA SER A 330 -21.47 -19.99 -2.67
C SER A 330 -21.95 -19.68 -1.25
N TRP A 331 -22.15 -18.40 -0.93
CA TRP A 331 -22.45 -17.93 0.43
C TRP A 331 -23.68 -18.59 1.07
N GLU A 332 -24.72 -18.87 0.29
CA GLU A 332 -25.90 -19.62 0.74
C GLU A 332 -25.52 -21.00 1.32
N ARG A 333 -24.64 -21.74 0.63
CA ARG A 333 -24.16 -23.06 1.06
C ARG A 333 -23.26 -22.97 2.29
N VAL A 334 -22.43 -21.93 2.34
CA VAL A 334 -21.56 -21.62 3.50
C VAL A 334 -22.39 -21.37 4.74
N VAL A 335 -23.41 -20.50 4.65
CA VAL A 335 -24.28 -20.15 5.79
C VAL A 335 -25.19 -21.31 6.20
N ARG A 336 -25.58 -22.20 5.27
CA ARG A 336 -26.25 -23.47 5.59
C ARG A 336 -25.37 -24.48 6.35
N GLY A 337 -24.07 -24.22 6.48
CA GLY A 337 -23.16 -25.07 7.23
C GLY A 337 -22.65 -26.28 6.45
N GLU A 338 -22.73 -26.28 5.11
CA GLU A 338 -22.20 -27.38 4.28
C GLU A 338 -20.67 -27.54 4.39
N PHE A 339 -19.99 -26.50 4.88
CA PHE A 339 -18.54 -26.47 5.12
C PHE A 339 -18.19 -26.57 6.62
N TYR A 340 -19.19 -26.85 7.46
CA TYR A 340 -19.04 -26.98 8.91
C TYR A 340 -18.46 -28.35 9.24
N HIS A 341 -17.16 -28.55 8.97
CA HIS A 341 -16.43 -29.78 9.31
C HIS A 341 -16.16 -29.91 10.83
N ASN A 342 -17.19 -29.70 11.67
CA ASN A 342 -17.11 -29.61 13.14
C ASN A 342 -16.12 -28.53 13.65
N ARG A 343 -15.94 -27.44 12.89
CA ARG A 343 -15.02 -26.34 13.22
C ARG A 343 -15.80 -25.10 13.69
N ASN A 344 -15.17 -24.31 14.55
CA ASN A 344 -15.70 -22.99 14.93
C ASN A 344 -15.34 -21.96 13.83
N THR A 345 -16.15 -21.88 12.79
CA THR A 345 -15.97 -20.96 11.64
C THR A 345 -16.89 -19.74 11.77
N ASP A 346 -16.36 -18.55 11.48
CA ASP A 346 -17.14 -17.30 11.44
C ASP A 346 -17.23 -16.81 9.99
N TYR A 347 -18.32 -17.19 9.31
CA TYR A 347 -18.54 -16.89 7.90
C TYR A 347 -18.77 -15.40 7.61
N VAL A 348 -19.16 -14.62 8.64
CA VAL A 348 -19.26 -13.16 8.51
C VAL A 348 -17.86 -12.57 8.46
N VAL A 349 -16.96 -13.04 9.32
CA VAL A 349 -15.55 -12.66 9.31
C VAL A 349 -14.89 -13.08 7.99
N ASP A 350 -15.12 -14.29 7.50
CA ASP A 350 -14.56 -14.77 6.23
C ASP A 350 -15.02 -13.91 5.04
N GLY A 351 -16.32 -13.60 4.98
CA GLY A 351 -16.88 -12.67 4.00
C GLY A 351 -16.22 -11.30 4.06
N SER A 352 -16.02 -10.77 5.27
CA SER A 352 -15.36 -9.48 5.47
C SER A 352 -13.91 -9.47 4.98
N ILE A 353 -13.15 -10.56 5.21
CA ILE A 353 -11.75 -10.71 4.78
C ILE A 353 -11.66 -10.75 3.26
N LEU A 354 -12.47 -11.59 2.61
CA LEU A 354 -12.45 -11.72 1.15
C LEU A 354 -12.91 -10.43 0.47
N ALA A 355 -13.96 -9.78 0.98
CA ALA A 355 -14.43 -8.49 0.46
C ALA A 355 -13.35 -7.41 0.59
N ALA A 356 -12.68 -7.34 1.74
CA ALA A 356 -11.66 -6.35 1.99
C ALA A 356 -10.43 -6.50 1.07
N LYS A 357 -10.03 -7.73 0.74
CA LYS A 357 -8.99 -8.00 -0.28
C LYS A 357 -9.42 -7.50 -1.66
N VAL A 358 -10.67 -7.71 -2.07
CA VAL A 358 -11.21 -7.19 -3.34
C VAL A 358 -11.22 -5.66 -3.35
N ILE A 359 -11.65 -5.03 -2.26
CA ILE A 359 -11.65 -3.58 -2.10
C ILE A 359 -10.23 -3.03 -2.23
N ASP A 360 -9.26 -3.58 -1.51
CA ASP A 360 -7.85 -3.16 -1.52
C ASP A 360 -7.20 -3.26 -2.92
N ALA A 361 -7.53 -4.31 -3.67
CA ALA A 361 -7.09 -4.50 -5.06
C ALA A 361 -7.83 -3.60 -6.07
N SER A 362 -8.93 -2.98 -5.68
CA SER A 362 -9.75 -2.15 -6.56
C SER A 362 -9.34 -0.68 -6.56
N TYR A 363 -9.79 0.06 -7.57
CA TYR A 363 -9.78 1.51 -7.57
C TYR A 363 -10.99 2.08 -8.34
N SER A 364 -11.49 3.24 -7.93
CA SER A 364 -12.53 3.97 -8.64
C SER A 364 -12.27 5.47 -8.62
N LEU A 365 -12.56 6.14 -9.73
CA LEU A 365 -12.29 7.56 -9.93
C LEU A 365 -13.58 8.38 -9.78
N PHE A 366 -13.47 9.60 -9.26
CA PHE A 366 -14.59 10.51 -9.08
C PHE A 366 -14.15 11.97 -9.27
N ASP A 367 -15.12 12.87 -9.37
CA ASP A 367 -14.91 14.30 -9.66
C ASP A 367 -14.05 14.53 -10.90
N ARG A 368 -14.58 14.08 -12.05
CA ARG A 368 -13.96 14.28 -13.36
C ARG A 368 -13.83 15.78 -13.64
N ILE A 369 -12.69 16.18 -14.19
CA ILE A 369 -12.44 17.54 -14.66
C ILE A 369 -12.78 17.61 -16.14
N ASP A 370 -13.86 18.32 -16.47
CA ASP A 370 -14.25 18.57 -17.85
C ASP A 370 -13.28 19.54 -18.55
N ASN A 371 -13.07 19.34 -19.85
CA ASN A 371 -12.19 20.17 -20.69
C ASN A 371 -10.73 20.26 -20.19
N ALA A 372 -10.25 19.27 -19.44
CA ALA A 372 -8.86 19.20 -19.05
C ALA A 372 -7.96 19.13 -20.30
N LEU A 373 -6.95 19.99 -20.36
CA LEU A 373 -5.92 19.99 -21.42
C LEU A 373 -4.99 18.77 -21.26
N VAL A 374 -5.47 17.59 -21.64
CA VAL A 374 -4.72 16.33 -21.70
C VAL A 374 -4.79 15.73 -23.10
N GLY A 375 -3.96 14.72 -23.38
CA GLY A 375 -3.89 14.09 -24.69
C GLY A 375 -5.26 13.55 -25.16
N ASN A 376 -5.43 13.40 -26.47
CA ASN A 376 -6.69 12.97 -27.07
C ASN A 376 -7.21 11.66 -26.43
N GLY A 377 -8.31 11.75 -25.67
CA GLY A 377 -8.98 10.62 -25.02
C GLY A 377 -8.65 10.42 -23.53
N ASP A 378 -7.62 11.08 -23.00
CA ASP A 378 -7.28 11.00 -21.57
C ASP A 378 -8.32 11.74 -20.71
N MET A 379 -8.59 11.22 -19.53
CA MET A 379 -9.52 11.81 -18.57
C MET A 379 -8.80 12.19 -17.28
N VAL A 380 -9.13 13.34 -16.71
CA VAL A 380 -8.52 13.83 -15.47
C VAL A 380 -9.55 13.84 -14.36
N TYR A 381 -9.12 13.46 -13.16
CA TYR A 381 -9.97 13.37 -11.97
C TYR A 381 -9.34 14.12 -10.79
N ASN A 382 -10.21 14.71 -9.97
CA ASN A 382 -9.79 15.34 -8.70
C ASN A 382 -9.66 14.33 -7.57
N GLY A 383 -10.34 13.20 -7.63
CA GLY A 383 -10.31 12.22 -6.55
C GLY A 383 -10.43 10.78 -7.02
N MET A 384 -10.00 9.88 -6.14
CA MET A 384 -10.01 8.45 -6.38
C MET A 384 -10.11 7.71 -5.06
N PHE A 385 -10.86 6.61 -5.05
CA PHE A 385 -10.69 5.58 -4.04
C PHE A 385 -9.62 4.61 -4.54
N LEU A 386 -8.48 4.59 -3.86
CA LEU A 386 -7.37 3.69 -4.14
C LEU A 386 -7.36 2.59 -3.09
N GLY A 387 -7.89 1.43 -3.45
CA GLY A 387 -8.07 0.34 -2.51
C GLY A 387 -9.02 0.73 -1.38
N ALA A 388 -8.49 0.69 -0.16
CA ALA A 388 -9.17 1.07 1.06
C ALA A 388 -9.29 2.58 1.29
N GLU A 389 -8.47 3.40 0.64
CA GLU A 389 -8.28 4.81 1.01
C GLU A 389 -8.85 5.77 -0.04
N LYS A 390 -9.32 6.95 0.41
CA LYS A 390 -9.79 8.03 -0.46
C LYS A 390 -8.69 9.06 -0.61
N VAL A 391 -8.25 9.33 -1.84
CA VAL A 391 -7.17 10.29 -2.15
C VAL A 391 -7.67 11.43 -3.03
N TRP A 392 -7.11 12.62 -2.82
CA TRP A 392 -7.42 13.82 -3.59
C TRP A 392 -6.19 14.35 -4.35
N ALA A 393 -6.44 15.03 -5.46
CA ALA A 393 -5.46 15.91 -6.07
C ALA A 393 -5.15 17.07 -5.11
N GLY A 394 -3.87 17.42 -5.01
CA GLY A 394 -3.30 18.39 -4.09
C GLY A 394 -2.82 17.78 -2.77
N GLU A 395 -2.98 16.47 -2.57
CA GLU A 395 -2.60 15.79 -1.33
C GLU A 395 -1.37 14.89 -1.50
N PRO A 396 -0.61 14.69 -0.41
CA PRO A 396 0.53 13.79 -0.39
C PRO A 396 0.12 12.32 -0.28
N VAL A 397 0.80 11.45 -1.04
CA VAL A 397 0.73 9.99 -0.92
C VAL A 397 2.13 9.40 -0.73
N ARG A 398 2.22 8.28 0.00
CA ARG A 398 3.47 7.55 0.24
C ARG A 398 3.91 6.80 -1.01
N LEU A 399 5.20 6.85 -1.34
CA LEU A 399 5.76 6.12 -2.48
C LEU A 399 6.43 4.80 -2.08
N ALA A 400 6.36 3.82 -2.98
CA ALA A 400 7.05 2.54 -2.86
C ALA A 400 8.49 2.61 -3.39
N GLY A 401 9.37 1.73 -2.90
CA GLY A 401 10.72 1.53 -3.46
C GLY A 401 11.84 2.40 -2.88
N TYR A 402 11.60 3.16 -1.80
CA TYR A 402 12.59 4.07 -1.19
C TYR A 402 13.15 3.56 0.16
N GLY A 403 12.91 2.30 0.53
CA GLY A 403 13.45 1.71 1.75
C GLY A 403 12.95 2.42 3.02
N ALA A 404 13.88 2.91 3.84
CA ALA A 404 13.58 3.65 5.07
C ALA A 404 13.40 5.16 4.84
N ASP A 405 13.66 5.67 3.64
CA ASP A 405 13.47 7.09 3.34
C ASP A 405 11.97 7.42 3.27
N ILE A 406 11.58 8.55 3.87
CA ILE A 406 10.22 9.07 3.78
C ILE A 406 10.11 9.87 2.49
N VAL A 407 9.54 9.25 1.46
CA VAL A 407 9.34 9.85 0.14
C VAL A 407 7.86 9.85 -0.21
N ILE A 408 7.39 11.02 -0.66
CA ILE A 408 5.98 11.28 -0.95
C ILE A 408 5.82 11.92 -2.33
N LEU A 409 4.65 11.75 -2.93
CA LEU A 409 4.19 12.48 -4.11
C LEU A 409 3.04 13.38 -3.71
N ILE A 410 3.15 14.69 -3.93
CA ILE A 410 1.99 15.59 -3.92
C ILE A 410 1.32 15.49 -5.27
N ILE A 411 0.12 14.93 -5.31
CA ILE A 411 -0.58 14.64 -6.57
C ILE A 411 -1.06 15.96 -7.19
N ASP A 412 -0.57 16.34 -8.36
CA ASP A 412 -1.16 17.43 -9.14
C ASP A 412 -2.39 16.93 -9.91
N ARG A 413 -2.27 15.80 -10.61
CA ARG A 413 -3.31 15.24 -11.48
C ARG A 413 -3.36 13.72 -11.39
N MET A 414 -4.57 13.18 -11.42
CA MET A 414 -4.84 11.77 -11.66
C MET A 414 -5.39 11.64 -13.07
N ILE A 415 -4.65 10.96 -13.95
CA ILE A 415 -4.97 10.82 -15.36
C ILE A 415 -5.29 9.37 -15.65
N GLU A 416 -6.49 9.13 -16.16
CA GLU A 416 -6.86 7.87 -16.77
C GLU A 416 -6.57 7.93 -18.26
N ARG A 417 -5.67 7.08 -18.74
CA ARG A 417 -5.35 6.98 -20.16
C ARG A 417 -6.32 6.06 -20.88
N ALA A 418 -6.84 6.54 -22.01
CA ALA A 418 -7.69 5.73 -22.89
C ALA A 418 -6.90 4.53 -23.43
N GLY A 419 -7.38 3.33 -23.14
CA GLY A 419 -6.76 2.07 -23.57
C GLY A 419 -7.47 0.86 -22.97
N PHE A 420 -7.18 -0.33 -23.50
CA PHE A 420 -7.65 -1.61 -22.96
C PHE A 420 -6.44 -2.48 -22.56
N PRO A 421 -6.16 -2.66 -21.26
CA PRO A 421 -6.83 -2.07 -20.10
C PRO A 421 -6.48 -0.58 -19.90
N SER A 422 -7.40 0.17 -19.28
CA SER A 422 -7.17 1.58 -18.89
C SER A 422 -6.02 1.65 -17.89
N ASN A 423 -5.09 2.61 -18.07
CA ASN A 423 -3.97 2.80 -17.15
C ASN A 423 -4.10 4.12 -16.38
N ILE A 424 -3.80 4.11 -15.09
CA ILE A 424 -3.83 5.30 -14.23
C ILE A 424 -2.43 5.82 -13.99
N VAL A 425 -2.28 7.12 -14.22
CA VAL A 425 -1.04 7.86 -14.04
C VAL A 425 -1.26 9.00 -13.06
N PHE A 426 -0.42 9.06 -12.04
CA PHE A 426 -0.31 10.17 -11.10
C PHE A 426 0.81 11.09 -11.57
N MET A 427 0.49 12.35 -11.79
CA MET A 427 1.48 13.40 -12.03
C MET A 427 1.52 14.33 -10.84
N GLY A 428 2.70 14.74 -10.41
CA GLY A 428 2.84 15.58 -9.22
C GLY A 428 4.29 15.88 -8.88
N ASP A 429 4.50 16.45 -7.69
CA ASP A 429 5.84 16.79 -7.21
C ASP A 429 6.30 15.76 -6.17
N GLU A 430 7.52 15.24 -6.34
CA GLU A 430 8.10 14.23 -5.46
C GLU A 430 9.03 14.88 -4.44
N TYR A 431 8.79 14.62 -3.15
CA TYR A 431 9.56 15.15 -2.04
C TYR A 431 10.13 14.05 -1.18
N LYS A 432 11.32 14.29 -0.64
CA LYS A 432 11.96 13.47 0.39
C LYS A 432 12.12 14.27 1.67
N LEU A 433 11.76 13.68 2.81
CA LEU A 433 12.09 14.24 4.11
C LEU A 433 13.57 14.02 4.38
N VAL A 434 14.31 15.08 4.71
CA VAL A 434 15.73 14.99 5.05
C VAL A 434 16.02 15.67 6.39
N GLU A 435 16.95 15.08 7.13
CA GLU A 435 17.47 15.61 8.38
C GLU A 435 18.67 16.52 8.12
N MET A 436 18.74 17.64 8.84
CA MET A 436 19.74 18.68 8.69
C MET A 436 20.29 19.09 10.07
N PRO A 437 21.62 19.30 10.21
CA PRO A 437 22.23 19.72 11.46
C PRO A 437 21.93 21.20 11.80
N CYS A 438 21.88 21.53 13.09
CA CYS A 438 21.75 22.90 13.61
C CYS A 438 23.10 23.45 14.13
N PRO A 439 23.43 24.76 13.96
CA PRO A 439 22.69 25.78 13.24
C PRO A 439 23.22 25.95 11.81
N HIS A 440 22.47 25.52 10.80
CA HIS A 440 22.66 26.10 9.47
C HIS A 440 22.21 27.57 9.53
N ASN A 441 22.99 28.45 8.92
CA ASN A 441 22.95 29.90 9.12
C ASN A 441 21.52 30.46 8.95
N ARG A 442 20.87 30.82 10.08
CA ARG A 442 19.43 31.18 10.18
C ARG A 442 19.02 32.39 9.33
N ASN A 443 19.97 33.11 8.73
CA ASN A 443 19.74 34.41 8.09
C ASN A 443 20.03 34.46 6.57
N SER A 444 20.52 33.39 5.93
CA SER A 444 20.70 33.37 4.45
C SER A 444 19.95 32.24 3.74
N ASP A 445 19.61 31.17 4.46
CA ASP A 445 18.90 29.99 3.95
C ASP A 445 17.77 29.59 4.93
N SER A 446 16.79 30.48 5.19
CA SER A 446 15.48 29.98 5.64
C SER A 446 15.10 28.82 4.72
N PRO A 447 14.60 27.67 5.21
CA PRO A 447 14.14 26.61 4.33
C PRO A 447 13.24 27.26 3.30
N LYS A 448 13.74 27.34 2.06
CA LYS A 448 12.95 27.79 0.93
C LYS A 448 12.02 26.63 0.70
N TYR A 449 10.99 26.52 1.54
CA TYR A 449 9.87 25.65 1.27
C TYR A 449 9.46 26.04 -0.13
N SER A 450 9.63 25.10 -1.07
CA SER A 450 9.04 25.23 -2.39
C SER A 450 7.62 25.72 -2.17
N HIS A 451 7.21 26.79 -2.85
CA HIS A 451 5.97 27.53 -2.62
C HIS A 451 4.66 26.70 -2.75
N ASN A 452 4.76 25.37 -2.83
CA ASN A 452 3.71 24.43 -3.20
C ASN A 452 3.47 23.30 -2.16
N LEU A 453 4.10 23.32 -0.97
CA LEU A 453 3.79 22.31 0.05
C LEU A 453 2.35 22.49 0.59
N PRO A 454 1.55 21.41 0.68
CA PRO A 454 0.22 21.47 1.28
C PRO A 454 0.28 21.92 2.75
N PRO A 455 -0.72 22.69 3.25
CA PRO A 455 -0.78 23.15 4.64
C PRO A 455 -0.57 22.04 5.67
N ARG A 456 -1.15 20.86 5.42
CA ARG A 456 -0.96 19.64 6.23
C ARG A 456 0.50 19.27 6.45
N MET A 457 1.32 19.31 5.39
CA MET A 457 2.75 19.02 5.46
C MET A 457 3.54 20.14 6.14
N ILE A 458 3.13 21.39 5.96
CA ILE A 458 3.76 22.56 6.62
C ILE A 458 3.55 22.46 8.14
N THR A 459 2.34 22.12 8.59
CA THR A 459 2.06 21.94 10.01
C THR A 459 2.81 20.73 10.58
N ASP A 460 2.82 19.59 9.87
CA ASP A 460 3.54 18.40 10.33
C ASP A 460 5.05 18.65 10.45
N ILE A 461 5.68 19.30 9.45
CA ILE A 461 7.12 19.58 9.50
C ILE A 461 7.46 20.57 10.62
N ALA A 462 6.60 21.56 10.87
CA ALA A 462 6.77 22.50 11.98
C ALA A 462 6.76 21.77 13.33
N PHE A 463 5.78 20.87 13.54
CA PHE A 463 5.71 20.02 14.72
C PHE A 463 6.95 19.12 14.85
N ARG A 464 7.35 18.42 13.77
CA ARG A 464 8.55 17.58 13.78
C ARG A 464 9.80 18.38 14.17
N ASN A 465 9.93 19.61 13.68
CA ASN A 465 11.07 20.48 13.96
C ASN A 465 11.08 21.01 15.40
N GLU A 466 9.91 21.31 15.98
CA GLU A 466 9.80 21.66 17.40
C GLU A 466 10.35 20.53 18.29
N ILE A 467 9.98 19.28 17.98
CA ILE A 467 10.43 18.11 18.74
C ILE A 467 11.91 17.82 18.49
N ALA A 468 12.36 17.89 17.23
CA ALA A 468 13.72 17.55 16.82
C ALA A 468 14.77 18.59 17.27
N ALA A 469 14.36 19.83 17.55
CA ALA A 469 15.23 20.88 18.09
C ALA A 469 15.95 20.44 19.37
N LYS A 470 15.35 19.56 20.19
CA LYS A 470 15.97 18.96 21.39
C LYS A 470 17.25 18.17 21.10
N LYS A 471 17.40 17.68 19.87
CA LYS A 471 18.58 16.94 19.39
C LYS A 471 19.54 17.81 18.57
N GLY A 472 19.26 19.10 18.42
CA GLY A 472 20.07 19.97 17.58
C GLY A 472 19.98 19.64 16.09
N ILE A 473 18.86 19.06 15.64
CA ILE A 473 18.58 18.76 14.23
C ILE A 473 17.25 19.40 13.82
N TRP A 474 17.03 19.51 12.52
CA TRP A 474 15.75 19.89 11.95
C TRP A 474 15.50 19.12 10.66
N TYR A 475 14.25 19.03 10.25
CA TYR A 475 13.81 18.36 9.04
C TYR A 475 13.33 19.36 7.99
N GLU A 476 13.59 19.03 6.73
CA GLU A 476 13.04 19.73 5.57
C GLU A 476 12.47 18.76 4.54
N TRP A 477 11.43 19.19 3.84
CA TRP A 477 10.96 18.52 2.63
C TRP A 477 11.76 19.02 1.44
N ARG A 478 12.61 18.15 0.88
CA ARG A 478 13.41 18.47 -0.31
C ARG A 478 12.72 17.96 -1.56
N LEU A 479 12.44 18.87 -2.49
CA LEU A 479 11.92 18.52 -3.81
C LEU A 479 12.98 17.72 -4.57
N ILE A 480 12.65 16.50 -4.99
CA ILE A 480 13.56 15.61 -5.72
C ILE A 480 13.16 15.41 -7.19
N ALA A 481 11.89 15.60 -7.55
CA ALA A 481 11.44 15.61 -8.95
C ALA A 481 10.16 16.45 -9.16
N THR A 482 10.10 17.24 -10.25
CA THR A 482 8.92 18.00 -10.67
C THR A 482 8.85 18.14 -12.21
N PRO A 483 7.73 17.78 -12.87
CA PRO A 483 6.73 16.83 -12.40
C PRO A 483 7.29 15.39 -12.43
N ALA A 484 7.02 14.61 -11.40
CA ALA A 484 7.18 13.17 -11.37
C ALA A 484 5.92 12.48 -11.93
N THR A 485 6.10 11.31 -12.54
CA THR A 485 5.03 10.46 -13.07
C THR A 485 5.09 9.10 -12.39
N LYS A 486 3.99 8.66 -11.79
CA LYS A 486 3.86 7.39 -11.05
C LYS A 486 2.62 6.63 -11.52
N ASN A 487 2.61 5.32 -11.34
CA ASN A 487 1.45 4.45 -11.60
C ASN A 487 0.92 3.89 -10.27
N LEU A 488 -0.18 3.12 -10.32
CA LEU A 488 -0.83 2.53 -9.14
C LEU A 488 0.14 1.77 -8.22
N LYS A 489 1.03 0.94 -8.77
CA LYS A 489 2.01 0.14 -8.01
C LYS A 489 3.05 0.97 -7.26
N ASP A 490 3.24 2.22 -7.66
CA ASP A 490 4.24 3.10 -7.06
C ASP A 490 3.67 3.80 -5.81
N ILE A 491 2.35 3.74 -5.58
CA ILE A 491 1.66 4.38 -4.47
C ILE A 491 1.40 3.36 -3.36
N LYS A 492 2.00 3.56 -2.18
CA LYS A 492 1.76 2.71 -0.99
C LYS A 492 0.46 3.02 -0.27
N GLY A 493 -0.08 4.22 -0.44
CA GLY A 493 -1.29 4.68 0.25
C GLY A 493 -1.16 6.16 0.66
N ARG A 494 -2.13 6.64 1.43
CA ARG A 494 -2.14 8.00 1.97
C ARG A 494 -0.92 8.26 2.83
N TRP A 495 -0.47 9.52 2.80
CA TRP A 495 0.40 10.05 3.84
C TRP A 495 -0.46 10.62 4.97
N TYR A 496 -0.02 10.38 6.20
CA TYR A 496 -0.69 10.81 7.42
C TYR A 496 0.28 11.59 8.28
N GLU A 497 -0.22 12.65 8.90
CA GLU A 497 0.53 13.47 9.83
C GLU A 497 0.96 12.69 11.07
N THR A 498 2.17 12.98 11.51
CA THR A 498 2.84 12.41 12.67
C THR A 498 2.00 12.59 13.92
N GLN A 499 1.56 13.83 14.18
CA GLN A 499 0.86 14.19 15.41
C GLN A 499 -0.55 13.59 15.46
N THR A 500 -1.09 13.19 14.32
CA THR A 500 -2.48 12.78 14.17
C THR A 500 -2.61 11.27 14.23
N LEU A 501 -1.81 10.53 13.46
CA LEU A 501 -1.98 9.07 13.34
C LEU A 501 -1.05 8.27 14.28
N LEU A 502 0.17 8.73 14.59
CA LEU A 502 1.06 7.96 15.46
C LEU A 502 0.53 7.71 16.87
N PRO A 503 -0.19 8.64 17.54
CA PRO A 503 -0.78 8.35 18.85
C PRO A 503 -1.79 7.19 18.82
N ILE A 504 -2.37 6.91 17.66
CA ILE A 504 -3.34 5.84 17.43
C ILE A 504 -2.62 4.52 17.12
N LEU A 505 -1.56 4.56 16.31
CA LEU A 505 -0.79 3.37 15.91
C LEU A 505 0.17 2.89 17.00
N LYS A 506 0.78 3.82 17.75
CA LYS A 506 1.64 3.53 18.90
C LYS A 506 0.80 3.51 20.18
N THR A 507 1.27 2.78 21.19
CA THR A 507 0.73 2.97 22.53
C THR A 507 1.05 4.38 23.02
N SER A 508 0.07 5.05 23.65
CA SER A 508 0.24 6.44 24.16
C SER A 508 1.54 6.65 24.96
N PRO A 509 1.96 5.74 25.87
CA PRO A 509 3.23 5.88 26.59
C PRO A 509 4.46 5.90 25.68
N LYS A 510 4.49 5.04 24.64
CA LYS A 510 5.62 4.96 23.70
C LYS A 510 5.71 6.22 22.85
N TYR A 511 4.57 6.71 22.36
CA TYR A 511 4.52 7.95 21.61
C TYR A 511 5.04 9.13 22.45
N GLN A 512 4.60 9.26 23.71
CA GLN A 512 5.08 10.31 24.60
C GLN A 512 6.58 10.19 24.91
N ALA A 513 7.09 8.97 25.14
CA ALA A 513 8.51 8.73 25.35
C ALA A 513 9.36 9.17 24.15
N ASP A 514 8.93 8.86 22.93
CA ASP A 514 9.64 9.28 21.71
C ASP A 514 9.71 10.82 21.60
N LEU A 515 8.60 11.52 21.88
CA LEU A 515 8.57 12.99 21.88
C LEU A 515 9.48 13.60 22.95
N GLN A 516 9.60 12.97 24.12
CA GLN A 516 10.51 13.40 25.17
C GLN A 516 11.97 13.25 24.73
N LEU A 517 12.29 12.18 23.99
CA LEU A 517 13.61 11.94 23.41
C LEU A 517 13.91 12.78 22.16
N GLY A 518 13.00 13.68 21.75
CA GLY A 518 13.17 14.50 20.54
C GLY A 518 13.07 13.67 19.25
N GLN A 519 12.24 12.63 19.24
CA GLN A 519 12.07 11.71 18.12
C GLN A 519 10.66 11.82 17.52
N THR A 520 10.61 11.91 16.20
CA THR A 520 9.38 11.81 15.42
C THR A 520 9.60 10.76 14.33
N SER A 521 9.04 9.57 14.52
CA SER A 521 9.06 8.51 13.51
C SER A 521 8.08 8.83 12.37
N ASP A 522 8.11 8.04 11.29
CA ASP A 522 7.05 8.13 10.28
C ASP A 522 5.85 7.26 10.64
N ALA A 523 4.64 7.71 10.33
CA ALA A 523 3.45 6.86 10.46
C ALA A 523 3.52 5.66 9.51
N GLY A 524 4.13 5.83 8.34
CA GLY A 524 4.26 4.79 7.33
C GLY A 524 5.18 3.64 7.71
N GLU A 525 6.01 3.75 8.74
CA GLU A 525 6.78 2.63 9.32
C GLU A 525 5.89 1.65 10.08
N TRP A 526 4.73 2.10 10.55
CA TRP A 526 3.76 1.35 11.34
C TRP A 526 2.56 0.88 10.50
N MET A 527 2.67 1.01 9.18
CA MET A 527 1.61 0.66 8.24
C MET A 527 2.16 -0.09 7.05
N ASN A 528 1.38 -1.07 6.59
CA ASN A 528 1.54 -1.74 5.32
C ASN A 528 1.42 -0.76 4.15
N GLY A 529 1.86 -1.22 2.98
CA GLY A 529 1.50 -0.67 1.68
C GLY A 529 0.21 -1.30 1.15
N ARG A 530 -0.46 -0.57 0.26
CA ARG A 530 -1.54 -1.08 -0.56
C ARG A 530 -1.11 -2.38 -1.24
N LYS A 531 -1.98 -3.39 -1.17
CA LYS A 531 -1.77 -4.74 -1.70
C LYS A 531 -0.59 -5.51 -1.11
N ASP A 532 -0.04 -5.09 0.02
CA ASP A 532 0.87 -5.95 0.78
C ASP A 532 0.11 -7.23 1.18
N ASN A 533 0.66 -8.39 0.81
CA ASN A 533 0.04 -9.72 0.99
C ASN A 533 -1.30 -9.91 0.24
N ASN A 534 -1.54 -9.15 -0.84
CA ASN A 534 -2.72 -9.28 -1.68
C ASN A 534 -2.34 -9.44 -3.16
N ASN A 535 -2.45 -10.66 -3.66
CA ASN A 535 -2.05 -11.01 -5.03
C ASN A 535 -3.11 -10.72 -6.08
N LEU A 536 -4.27 -10.20 -5.69
CA LEU A 536 -5.34 -9.86 -6.62
C LEU A 536 -4.84 -8.80 -7.64
N PRO A 537 -5.13 -8.96 -8.94
CA PRO A 537 -4.79 -7.94 -9.94
C PRO A 537 -5.53 -6.64 -9.64
N ASP A 538 -4.97 -5.51 -10.09
CA ASP A 538 -5.67 -4.23 -9.92
C ASP A 538 -6.97 -4.21 -10.71
N GLN A 539 -8.08 -3.83 -10.06
CA GLN A 539 -9.40 -3.84 -10.65
C GLN A 539 -9.98 -2.42 -10.72
N ARG A 540 -10.21 -1.94 -11.94
CA ARG A 540 -10.99 -0.72 -12.14
C ARG A 540 -12.47 -0.99 -11.83
N GLN A 541 -13.02 -0.26 -10.89
CA GLN A 541 -14.45 -0.26 -10.58
C GLN A 541 -15.12 1.00 -11.12
N LYS A 542 -16.40 0.88 -11.53
CA LYS A 542 -17.20 1.99 -12.05
C LYS A 542 -17.32 3.13 -11.04
N ASN A 543 -17.57 2.78 -9.78
CA ASN A 543 -17.73 3.70 -8.67
C ASN A 543 -17.50 2.96 -7.35
N ARG A 544 -17.57 3.69 -6.23
CA ARG A 544 -17.31 3.14 -4.90
C ARG A 544 -18.35 2.09 -4.46
N ARG A 545 -19.62 2.25 -4.84
CA ARG A 545 -20.68 1.24 -4.59
C ARG A 545 -20.36 -0.09 -5.28
N SER A 546 -19.97 -0.05 -6.56
CA SER A 546 -19.54 -1.26 -7.29
C SER A 546 -18.31 -1.92 -6.67
N THR A 547 -17.42 -1.15 -6.04
CA THR A 547 -16.26 -1.71 -5.31
C THR A 547 -16.65 -2.53 -4.09
N PHE A 548 -17.72 -2.16 -3.38
CA PHE A 548 -18.20 -2.93 -2.23
C PHE A 548 -19.03 -4.14 -2.63
N GLY A 549 -19.76 -4.04 -3.75
CA GLY A 549 -20.59 -5.13 -4.25
C GLY A 549 -21.57 -5.64 -3.19
N ARG A 550 -21.71 -6.96 -3.11
CA ARG A 550 -22.62 -7.64 -2.16
C ARG A 550 -22.06 -7.79 -0.74
N ALA A 551 -20.92 -7.17 -0.42
CA ALA A 551 -20.34 -7.22 0.93
C ALA A 551 -21.04 -6.26 1.92
N VAL A 552 -21.88 -5.37 1.39
CA VAL A 552 -22.71 -4.41 2.10
C VAL A 552 -24.15 -4.54 1.59
N PRO A 553 -25.16 -4.11 2.37
CA PRO A 553 -26.56 -4.08 1.92
C PRO A 553 -26.76 -3.28 0.61
N ASP A 554 -27.73 -3.68 -0.21
CA ASP A 554 -28.01 -3.02 -1.49
C ASP A 554 -28.42 -1.54 -1.36
N ASP A 555 -29.06 -1.19 -0.25
CA ASP A 555 -29.48 0.18 0.09
C ASP A 555 -28.34 1.00 0.71
N PHE A 556 -27.19 0.40 1.02
CA PHE A 556 -26.05 1.08 1.62
C PHE A 556 -25.56 2.26 0.77
N LYS A 557 -25.39 3.42 1.41
CA LYS A 557 -24.86 4.64 0.79
C LYS A 557 -23.68 5.18 1.59
N VAL A 558 -22.70 5.68 0.85
CA VAL A 558 -21.61 6.49 1.39
C VAL A 558 -22.01 7.94 1.24
N SER A 559 -21.96 8.69 2.34
CA SER A 559 -22.19 10.12 2.32
C SER A 559 -21.15 10.83 1.45
N ARG A 560 -21.58 11.89 0.77
CA ARG A 560 -20.68 12.81 0.06
C ARG A 560 -20.06 13.86 1.00
N GLY A 561 -20.31 13.75 2.31
CA GLY A 561 -19.90 14.71 3.32
C GLY A 561 -20.42 16.09 2.98
N LEU A 562 -19.55 17.09 3.08
CA LEU A 562 -19.93 18.50 2.88
C LEU A 562 -20.41 18.85 1.46
N ASP A 563 -20.26 17.94 0.50
CA ASP A 563 -20.74 18.10 -0.88
C ASP A 563 -22.09 17.40 -1.13
N GLY A 564 -22.64 16.68 -0.14
CA GLY A 564 -23.92 16.00 -0.20
C GLY A 564 -25.08 16.80 0.40
N PRO A 565 -26.32 16.27 0.30
CA PRO A 565 -27.45 16.75 1.07
C PRO A 565 -27.18 16.58 2.58
N PRO A 566 -27.44 17.59 3.44
CA PRO A 566 -27.17 17.50 4.89
C PRO A 566 -27.90 16.34 5.59
N GLU A 567 -29.06 15.94 5.09
CA GLU A 567 -29.83 14.79 5.58
C GLU A 567 -29.08 13.45 5.44
N ASP A 568 -28.18 13.34 4.45
CA ASP A 568 -27.33 12.17 4.26
C ASP A 568 -26.25 12.05 5.35
N ASP A 569 -26.02 13.11 6.14
CA ASP A 569 -25.02 13.16 7.21
C ASP A 569 -25.61 12.98 8.62
N LEU A 570 -26.94 12.90 8.76
CA LEU A 570 -27.59 12.67 10.06
C LEU A 570 -27.29 11.27 10.60
N PHE A 571 -26.91 11.17 11.88
CA PHE A 571 -26.66 9.89 12.51
C PHE A 571 -27.95 9.23 13.04
N PRO A 572 -28.05 7.89 13.06
CA PRO A 572 -29.26 7.20 13.54
C PRO A 572 -29.66 7.51 14.99
N ASP A 573 -28.69 7.77 15.87
CA ASP A 573 -28.93 8.16 17.26
C ASP A 573 -29.49 9.58 17.36
N GLU A 574 -29.11 10.48 16.46
CA GLU A 574 -29.66 11.85 16.37
C GLU A 574 -31.10 11.85 15.83
N GLN A 575 -31.43 10.93 14.93
CA GLN A 575 -32.78 10.77 14.40
C GLN A 575 -33.78 10.29 15.47
N SER A 576 -33.30 9.51 16.45
CA SER A 576 -34.14 9.02 17.56
C SER A 576 -34.47 10.08 18.64
N ILE A 577 -33.80 11.24 18.60
CA ILE A 577 -33.98 12.35 19.56
C ILE A 577 -34.84 13.48 18.98
N ALA A 578 -35.22 13.42 17.70
CA ALA A 578 -36.25 14.30 17.18
C ALA A 578 -37.58 13.95 17.88
N PRO A 579 -38.20 14.87 18.65
CA PRO A 579 -39.56 14.65 19.09
C PRO A 579 -40.42 14.51 17.82
N LEU A 580 -41.42 13.61 17.88
CA LEU A 580 -42.60 13.70 17.03
C LEU A 580 -43.22 15.10 17.22
N ALA A 581 -42.72 16.07 16.45
CA ALA A 581 -43.19 17.44 16.42
C ALA A 581 -43.16 17.87 14.96
N ASN A 582 -44.20 17.46 14.23
CA ASN A 582 -44.91 18.23 13.20
C ASN A 582 -45.87 17.34 12.36
N GLU A 583 -46.72 16.55 13.01
CA GLU A 583 -47.94 16.00 12.36
C GLU A 583 -49.25 16.56 12.95
N PHE A 584 -49.18 17.54 13.85
CA PHE A 584 -50.36 18.26 14.34
C PHE A 584 -50.06 19.76 14.39
N GLU A 585 -50.03 20.41 13.23
CA GLU A 585 -50.26 21.85 13.03
C GLU A 585 -50.00 22.19 11.55
N ASN A 586 -50.92 21.80 10.66
CA ASN A 586 -51.21 22.43 9.35
C ASN A 586 -52.15 21.56 8.48
N ILE A 587 -53.25 21.06 9.06
CA ILE A 587 -54.34 20.44 8.27
C ILE A 587 -55.61 21.32 8.22
N ASP A 588 -55.63 22.48 8.87
CA ASP A 588 -56.82 23.35 8.93
C ASP A 588 -56.72 24.65 8.13
N HIS A 589 -56.00 24.66 7.00
CA HIS A 589 -56.16 25.73 6.01
C HIS A 589 -55.79 25.25 4.61
N PHE A 590 -56.72 24.55 3.94
CA PHE A 590 -57.03 24.66 2.50
C PHE A 590 -57.96 23.52 2.03
N MET A 591 -59.22 23.54 2.46
CA MET A 591 -60.35 22.99 1.71
C MET A 591 -61.62 23.75 2.11
N ASP A 592 -61.62 25.06 1.88
CA ASP A 592 -62.86 25.80 1.69
C ASP A 592 -62.93 26.15 0.20
N LEU A 593 -63.57 25.28 -0.57
CA LEU A 593 -64.24 25.62 -1.82
C LEU A 593 -65.42 24.65 -2.03
N ASP A 594 -66.58 25.22 -1.73
CA ASP A 594 -67.89 24.96 -2.30
C ASP A 594 -68.69 23.70 -1.92
N GLN A 595 -69.67 24.01 -1.07
CA GLN A 595 -71.11 23.86 -1.31
C GLN A 595 -71.77 22.50 -1.11
N ALA A 596 -72.49 22.48 0.01
CA ALA A 596 -73.93 22.27 0.08
C ALA A 596 -74.49 20.94 -0.45
N LEU A 597 -75.22 20.23 0.43
CA LEU A 597 -76.65 19.96 0.30
C LEU A 597 -77.11 18.93 1.35
N TYR A 598 -78.09 19.33 2.17
CA TYR A 598 -79.09 18.53 2.89
C TYR A 598 -78.63 17.38 3.83
N GLY A 599 -79.12 17.23 5.05
CA GLY A 599 -80.20 17.90 5.78
C GLY A 599 -80.56 17.13 7.06
N THR A 600 -81.32 17.83 7.93
CA THR A 600 -82.29 17.33 8.94
C THR A 600 -81.78 16.43 10.07
N GLU A 601 -81.68 16.97 11.30
CA GLU A 601 -82.73 16.98 12.34
C GLU A 601 -82.93 15.62 13.03
N LEU A 602 -82.36 15.46 14.23
CA LEU A 602 -83.07 15.48 15.52
C LEU A 602 -82.08 15.41 16.69
#